data_AF-A0AAV3M510-F1
#
_entry.id   AF-A0AAV3M510-F1
#
_cell.length_a   1.000
_cell.length_b   1.000
_cell.length_c   1.000
_cell.angle_alpha   90.00
_cell.angle_beta   90.00
_cell.angle_gamma   90.00
#
_symmetry.space_group_name_H-M   'P 1'
#
loop_
_entity.id
_entity.type
_entity.pdbx_description
1 polymer ?
#
loop_
_entity_poly.entity_id
_entity_poly.type
_entity_poly.pdbx_seq_one_letter_code
_entity_poly.pdbx_strand_id
1 'polypeptide(L)'
;MARKYPDKPQSIFIAIVMLGITYYAGSVIVYFLNGYDFLYIYKHYQSDLLWQLISESRIKASIRVTAIPALLIGFVASFILPVAVIYLLNQEKMSLHGDAKFASDNDLKNQNY
;
A
#
# COMPACT_ATOMS: atom_id res chain seq x y z
N MET A 1 -24.08 -6.28 7.79
CA MET A 1 -23.76 -5.52 6.55
C MET A 1 -22.85 -6.37 5.66
N ALA A 2 -23.03 -6.33 4.34
CA ALA A 2 -22.11 -6.96 3.41
C ALA A 2 -20.76 -6.20 3.41
N ARG A 3 -19.64 -6.93 3.41
CA ARG A 3 -18.30 -6.33 3.36
C ARG A 3 -18.10 -5.62 2.02
N LYS A 4 -17.72 -4.34 2.08
CA LYS A 4 -17.40 -3.53 0.90
C LYS A 4 -15.98 -3.83 0.44
N TYR A 5 -15.82 -3.95 -0.87
CA TYR A 5 -14.54 -4.16 -1.55
C TYR A 5 -14.31 -3.04 -2.56
N PRO A 6 -13.04 -2.79 -2.93
CA PRO A 6 -12.72 -1.84 -3.98
C PRO A 6 -13.39 -2.24 -5.29
N ASP A 7 -13.85 -1.26 -6.05
CA ASP A 7 -14.32 -1.48 -7.43
C ASP A 7 -13.13 -1.76 -8.37
N LYS A 8 -13.42 -2.04 -9.66
CA LYS A 8 -12.38 -2.33 -10.66
C LYS A 8 -11.33 -1.21 -10.80
N PRO A 9 -11.70 0.07 -11.00
CA PRO A 9 -10.69 1.13 -11.12
C PRO A 9 -9.89 1.32 -9.83
N GLN A 10 -10.52 1.22 -8.65
CA GLN A 10 -9.80 1.27 -7.38
C GLN A 10 -8.83 0.11 -7.22
N SER A 11 -9.21 -1.11 -7.63
CA SER A 11 -8.34 -2.29 -7.57
C SER A 11 -7.11 -2.15 -8.46
N ILE A 12 -7.27 -1.63 -9.67
CA ILE A 12 -6.16 -1.35 -10.60
C ILE A 12 -5.23 -0.30 -9.99
N PHE A 13 -5.80 0.78 -9.45
CA PHE A 13 -5.02 1.82 -8.78
C PHE A 13 -4.22 1.26 -7.60
N ILE A 14 -4.86 0.47 -6.74
CA ILE A 14 -4.21 -0.20 -5.59
C ILE A 14 -3.04 -1.07 -6.09
N ALA A 15 -3.22 -1.85 -7.15
CA ALA A 15 -2.16 -2.69 -7.70
C ALA A 15 -0.94 -1.87 -8.16
N ILE A 16 -1.16 -0.73 -8.84
CA ILE A 16 -0.08 0.17 -9.26
C ILE A 16 0.67 0.73 -8.04
N VAL A 17 -0.06 1.18 -7.03
CA VAL A 17 0.55 1.71 -5.80
C VAL A 17 1.30 0.61 -5.04
N MET A 18 0.77 -0.62 -5.02
CA MET A 18 1.45 -1.77 -4.41
C MET A 18 2.79 -2.06 -5.08
N LEU A 19 2.90 -1.94 -6.41
CA LEU A 19 4.19 -2.07 -7.10
C LEU A 19 5.20 -1.02 -6.64
N GLY A 20 4.74 0.24 -6.49
CA GLY A 20 5.56 1.32 -5.94
C GLY A 20 6.04 1.01 -4.52
N ILE A 21 5.11 0.65 -3.61
CA ILE A 21 5.45 0.28 -2.23
C ILE A 21 6.41 -0.90 -2.19
N THR A 22 6.17 -1.93 -3.00
CA THR A 22 7.05 -3.10 -3.12
C THR A 22 8.47 -2.70 -3.46
N TYR A 23 8.63 -1.83 -4.46
CA TYR A 23 9.94 -1.37 -4.90
C TYR A 23 10.66 -0.55 -3.82
N TYR A 24 9.99 0.43 -3.20
CA TYR A 24 10.60 1.29 -2.19
C TYR A 24 10.88 0.56 -0.88
N ALA A 25 9.93 -0.26 -0.40
CA ALA A 25 10.12 -1.10 0.78
C ALA A 25 11.24 -2.13 0.54
N GLY A 26 11.24 -2.79 -0.63
CA GLY A 26 12.31 -3.70 -1.03
C GLY A 26 13.67 -3.00 -1.03
N SER A 27 13.75 -1.77 -1.55
CA SER A 27 15.01 -1.01 -1.59
C SER A 27 15.57 -0.75 -0.18
N VAL A 28 14.71 -0.45 0.79
CA VAL A 28 15.10 -0.31 2.21
C VAL A 28 15.54 -1.66 2.79
N ILE A 29 14.79 -2.73 2.50
CA ILE A 29 15.06 -4.07 3.03
C ILE A 29 16.40 -4.63 2.54
N VAL A 30 16.82 -4.33 1.31
CA VAL A 30 18.17 -4.67 0.83
C VAL A 30 19.23 -4.23 1.82
N TYR A 31 19.16 -3.00 2.34
CA TYR A 31 20.16 -2.52 3.31
C TYR A 31 20.16 -3.36 4.59
N PHE A 32 18.99 -3.65 5.15
CA PHE A 32 18.88 -4.48 6.35
C PHE A 32 19.41 -5.90 6.14
N LEU A 33 19.13 -6.53 4.99
CA LEU A 33 19.65 -7.85 4.65
C LEU A 33 21.18 -7.86 4.46
N ASN A 34 21.78 -6.70 4.21
CA ASN A 34 23.23 -6.54 4.10
C ASN A 34 23.87 -5.98 5.40
N GLY A 35 23.12 -5.94 6.50
CA GLY A 35 23.64 -5.61 7.83
C GLY A 35 23.79 -4.12 8.15
N TYR A 36 23.20 -3.23 7.34
CA TYR A 36 23.19 -1.80 7.64
C TYR A 36 22.09 -1.43 8.64
N ASP A 37 22.41 -0.47 9.50
CA ASP A 37 21.48 0.04 10.51
C ASP A 37 20.60 1.19 9.96
N PHE A 38 19.59 1.56 10.74
CA PHE A 38 18.64 2.60 10.34
C PHE A 38 19.32 3.94 10.05
N LEU A 39 20.31 4.34 10.85
CA LEU A 39 20.99 5.63 10.69
C LEU A 39 21.80 5.67 9.38
N TYR A 40 22.48 4.58 9.03
CA TYR A 40 23.18 4.46 7.77
C TYR A 40 22.23 4.57 6.59
N ILE A 41 21.10 3.84 6.64
CA ILE A 41 20.09 3.84 5.58
C ILE A 41 19.55 5.25 5.37
N TYR A 42 19.15 5.94 6.44
CA TYR A 42 18.61 7.30 6.34
C TYR A 42 19.56 8.27 5.64
N LYS A 43 20.87 8.15 5.87
CA LYS A 43 21.89 9.03 5.28
C LYS A 43 22.34 8.64 3.87
N HIS A 44 22.24 7.36 3.50
CA HIS A 44 22.82 6.81 2.27
C HIS A 44 21.80 6.13 1.37
N TYR A 45 20.51 6.37 1.60
CA TYR A 45 19.43 5.78 0.83
C TYR A 45 19.53 6.19 -0.65
N GLN A 46 19.48 5.19 -1.53
CA GLN A 46 19.45 5.36 -2.97
C GLN A 46 18.19 4.72 -3.53
N SER A 47 17.35 5.52 -4.20
CA SER A 47 16.08 5.06 -4.75
C SER A 47 16.25 4.07 -5.91
N ASP A 48 17.38 4.12 -6.61
CA ASP A 48 17.69 3.26 -7.75
C ASP A 48 18.47 2.00 -7.37
N LEU A 49 18.85 1.83 -6.10
CA LEU A 49 19.64 0.68 -5.63
C LEU A 49 19.05 -0.66 -6.06
N LEU A 50 17.75 -0.87 -5.82
CA LEU A 50 17.11 -2.15 -6.11
C LEU A 50 17.06 -2.42 -7.62
N TRP A 51 16.82 -1.39 -8.43
CA TRP A 51 16.94 -1.50 -9.88
C TRP A 51 18.37 -1.84 -10.32
N GLN A 52 19.39 -1.17 -9.76
CA GLN A 52 20.79 -1.45 -10.07
C GLN A 52 21.18 -2.89 -9.71
N LEU A 53 20.75 -3.40 -8.55
CA LEU A 53 21.05 -4.77 -8.13
C LEU A 53 20.47 -5.83 -9.08
N ILE A 54 19.29 -5.56 -9.64
CA ILE A 54 18.62 -6.45 -10.60
C ILE A 54 19.28 -6.34 -11.97
N SER A 55 19.47 -5.12 -12.47
CA SER A 55 19.85 -4.85 -13.87
C SER A 55 21.36 -4.89 -14.13
N GLU A 56 22.20 -4.63 -13.12
CA GLU A 56 23.63 -4.45 -13.32
C GLU A 56 24.46 -5.59 -12.74
N SER A 57 25.45 -6.05 -13.51
CA SER A 57 26.38 -7.11 -13.11
C SER A 57 27.61 -6.60 -12.36
N ARG A 58 27.85 -5.28 -12.34
CA ARG A 58 29.02 -4.68 -11.69
C ARG A 58 29.00 -4.76 -10.17
N ILE A 59 27.81 -4.89 -9.57
CA ILE A 59 27.66 -4.99 -8.12
C ILE A 59 27.98 -6.41 -7.66
N LYS A 60 28.62 -6.55 -6.49
CA LYS A 60 28.98 -7.84 -5.90
C LYS A 60 27.78 -8.79 -5.89
N ALA A 61 27.98 -10.01 -6.39
CA ALA A 61 26.93 -11.03 -6.50
C ALA A 61 26.26 -11.33 -5.16
N SER A 62 27.02 -11.35 -4.05
CA SER A 62 26.48 -11.56 -2.70
C SER A 62 25.42 -10.54 -2.30
N ILE A 63 25.58 -9.28 -2.72
CA ILE A 63 24.61 -8.21 -2.47
C ILE A 63 23.43 -8.36 -3.44
N ARG A 64 23.68 -8.66 -4.71
CA ARG A 64 22.63 -8.83 -5.72
C ARG A 64 21.63 -9.92 -5.37
N VAL A 65 22.09 -11.03 -4.78
CA VAL A 65 21.22 -12.13 -4.36
C VAL A 65 20.22 -11.67 -3.28
N THR A 66 20.50 -10.61 -2.51
CA THR A 66 19.56 -10.06 -1.53
C THR A 66 18.39 -9.28 -2.15
N ALA A 67 18.47 -8.91 -3.44
CA ALA A 67 17.41 -8.17 -4.12
C ALA A 67 16.11 -8.98 -4.27
N ILE A 68 16.21 -10.29 -4.51
CA ILE A 68 15.05 -11.19 -4.64
C ILE A 68 14.26 -11.30 -3.32
N PRO A 69 14.87 -11.70 -2.19
CA PRO A 69 14.15 -11.75 -0.93
C PRO A 69 13.67 -10.34 -0.51
N ALA A 70 14.41 -9.28 -0.79
CA ALA A 70 13.97 -7.93 -0.51
C ALA A 70 12.70 -7.54 -1.29
N LEU A 71 12.61 -7.88 -2.58
CA LEU A 71 11.40 -7.69 -3.38
C LEU A 71 10.22 -8.47 -2.82
N LEU A 72 10.42 -9.73 -2.42
CA LEU A 72 9.37 -10.55 -1.83
C LEU A 72 8.86 -9.96 -0.52
N ILE A 73 9.74 -9.52 0.36
CA ILE A 73 9.33 -8.90 1.63
C ILE A 73 8.67 -7.54 1.37
N GLY A 74 9.17 -6.74 0.43
CA GLY A 74 8.52 -5.51 -0.01
C GLY A 74 7.12 -5.74 -0.56
N PHE A 75 6.93 -6.83 -1.32
CA PHE A 75 5.63 -7.24 -1.84
C PHE A 75 4.68 -7.61 -0.71
N VAL A 76 5.14 -8.40 0.27
CA VAL A 76 4.35 -8.72 1.48
C VAL A 76 3.99 -7.45 2.24
N ALA A 77 4.94 -6.52 2.41
CA ALA A 77 4.68 -5.24 3.08
C ALA A 77 3.62 -4.40 2.34
N SER A 78 3.57 -4.47 1.01
CA SER A 78 2.60 -3.73 0.21
C SER A 78 1.13 -4.10 0.48
N PHE A 79 0.85 -5.29 1.04
CA PHE A 79 -0.50 -5.70 1.42
C PHE A 79 -1.12 -4.85 2.54
N ILE A 80 -0.33 -4.03 3.22
CA ILE A 80 -0.87 -3.03 4.16
C ILE A 80 -1.89 -2.11 3.47
N LEU A 81 -1.68 -1.80 2.18
CA LEU A 81 -2.55 -0.91 1.43
C LEU A 81 -3.95 -1.51 1.17
N PRO A 82 -4.11 -2.68 0.52
CA PRO A 82 -5.44 -3.26 0.34
C PRO A 82 -6.14 -3.56 1.67
N VAL A 83 -5.40 -3.96 2.71
CA VAL A 83 -5.97 -4.16 4.04
C VAL A 83 -6.53 -2.85 4.60
N ALA A 84 -5.75 -1.76 4.54
CA ALA A 84 -6.18 -0.43 5.00
C ALA A 84 -7.37 0.09 4.21
N VAL A 85 -7.37 -0.07 2.87
CA VAL A 85 -8.50 0.35 2.02
C VAL A 85 -9.76 -0.41 2.39
N ILE A 86 -9.70 -1.74 2.51
CA ILE A 86 -10.87 -2.53 2.92
C ILE A 86 -11.35 -2.10 4.31
N TYR A 87 -10.44 -1.87 5.25
CA TYR A 87 -10.78 -1.38 6.58
C TYR A 87 -11.54 -0.04 6.52
N LEU A 88 -10.99 0.95 5.80
CA LEU A 88 -11.59 2.28 5.64
C LEU A 88 -12.94 2.24 4.90
N LEU A 89 -13.09 1.40 3.87
CA LEU A 89 -14.34 1.24 3.12
C LEU A 89 -15.48 0.69 4.00
N ASN A 90 -15.13 -0.06 5.04
CA ASN A 90 -16.09 -0.71 5.94
C ASN A 90 -16.29 0.07 7.25
N GLN A 91 -15.63 1.21 7.44
CA GLN A 91 -15.97 2.10 8.55
C GLN A 91 -17.36 2.72 8.33
N GLU A 92 -18.15 2.79 9.39
CA GLU A 92 -19.40 3.54 9.38
C GLU A 92 -19.08 5.02 9.10
N LYS A 93 -19.70 5.58 8.07
CA LYS A 93 -19.55 7.01 7.78
C LYS A 93 -20.23 7.77 8.92
N MET A 94 -19.47 8.33 9.85
CA MET A 94 -19.99 9.37 10.73
C MET A 94 -20.55 10.48 9.84
N SER A 95 -21.84 10.75 9.95
CA SER A 95 -22.49 11.82 9.20
C SER A 95 -21.82 13.15 9.58
N LEU A 96 -21.27 13.86 8.60
CA LEU A 96 -20.67 15.19 8.81
C LEU A 96 -21.67 16.19 9.42
N HIS A 97 -22.96 15.92 9.25
CA HIS A 97 -24.07 16.54 9.96
C HIS A 97 -24.72 15.46 10.84
N GLY A 98 -24.41 15.42 12.14
CA GLY A 98 -24.95 14.43 13.08
C GLY A 98 -26.47 14.27 12.95
N ASP A 99 -26.98 13.02 12.92
CA ASP A 99 -28.39 12.57 12.86
C ASP A 99 -29.38 13.34 11.95
N ALA A 100 -28.89 14.27 11.13
CA ALA A 100 -29.66 14.96 10.11
C ALA A 100 -29.73 14.03 8.90
N LYS A 101 -30.54 12.98 9.02
CA LYS A 101 -31.04 12.23 7.89
C LYS A 101 -31.85 13.21 7.05
N PHE A 102 -31.26 13.77 5.99
CA PHE A 102 -32.06 14.40 4.94
C PHE A 102 -33.07 13.35 4.49
N ALA A 103 -34.36 13.66 4.65
CA ALA A 103 -35.44 12.75 4.30
C ALA A 103 -35.20 12.26 2.86
N SER A 104 -35.14 10.94 2.69
CA SER A 104 -35.12 10.35 1.35
C SER A 104 -36.45 10.70 0.67
N ASP A 105 -36.48 10.81 -0.66
CA ASP A 105 -37.74 11.01 -1.40
C ASP A 105 -38.80 9.95 -1.05
N ASN A 106 -38.35 8.75 -0.64
CA ASN A 106 -39.21 7.68 -0.13
C ASN A 106 -39.80 7.97 1.26
N ASP A 107 -39.09 8.71 2.12
CA ASP A 107 -39.60 9.16 3.42
C ASP A 107 -40.67 10.25 3.24
N LEU A 108 -40.50 11.16 2.26
CA LEU A 108 -41.49 12.20 1.91
C LEU A 108 -42.79 11.61 1.35
N LYS A 109 -42.72 10.48 0.65
CA LYS A 109 -43.89 9.82 0.06
C LYS A 109 -44.79 9.14 1.11
N ASN A 110 -44.21 8.71 2.22
CA ASN A 110 -44.93 8.02 3.31
C ASN A 110 -45.47 8.97 4.39
N GLN A 111 -45.20 10.28 4.32
CA GLN A 111 -45.74 11.29 5.25
C GLN A 111 -47.04 11.97 4.76
N ASN A 112 -47.50 11.68 3.55
CA ASN A 112 -48.72 12.26 2.97
C ASN A 112 -49.93 11.30 3.04
N TYR A 113 -50.17 10.65 4.18
CA TYR A 113 -51.42 9.97 4.50
C TYR A 113 -51.78 10.13 5.98
#